data_AF-A0A8I1AWD6-F1
#
_entry.id   AF-A0A8I1AWD6-F1
#
_cell.length_a   1.000
_cell.length_b   1.000
_cell.length_c   1.000
_cell.angle_alpha   90.00
_cell.angle_beta   90.00
_cell.angle_gamma   90.00
#
_symmetry.space_group_name_H-M   'P 1'
#
loop_
_entity.id
_entity.type
_entity.pdbx_description
1 polymer ?
#
loop_
_entity_poly.entity_id
_entity_poly.type
_entity_poly.pdbx_seq_one_letter_code
_entity_poly.pdbx_strand_id
1 'polypeptide(L)'
;LSDDYLDSRAKLIRLDGATHFGAGRPAAGGTVYLTAADENGMMISFIQSNYMGFGSGVVVPGTGISLQNRGVGFSMDPKSANVVEGGKRP
;
A
#
# COMPACT_ATOMS: atom_id res chain seq x y z
N LEU A 1 -11.76 14.68 1.62
CA LEU A 1 -12.94 13.98 1.07
C LEU A 1 -14.14 14.85 1.39
N SER A 2 -15.12 14.97 0.49
CA SER A 2 -16.31 15.78 0.75
C SER A 2 -17.38 14.99 1.48
N ASP A 3 -18.13 15.67 2.36
CA ASP A 3 -19.20 15.05 3.14
C ASP A 3 -20.30 14.48 2.23
N ASP A 4 -20.72 15.23 1.20
CA ASP A 4 -21.70 14.76 0.20
C ASP A 4 -21.28 13.44 -0.47
N TYR A 5 -19.98 13.28 -0.75
CA TYR A 5 -19.48 12.05 -1.33
C TYR A 5 -19.53 10.91 -0.32
N LEU A 6 -19.12 11.15 0.93
CA LEU A 6 -19.18 10.14 2.00
C LEU A 6 -20.63 9.69 2.27
N ASP A 7 -21.58 10.63 2.33
CA ASP A 7 -23.01 10.35 2.49
C ASP A 7 -23.57 9.51 1.33
N SER A 8 -23.15 9.82 0.10
CA SER A 8 -23.55 9.03 -1.08
C SER A 8 -23.04 7.59 -1.02
N ARG A 9 -21.82 7.37 -0.51
CA ARG A 9 -21.23 6.04 -0.36
C ARG A 9 -21.84 5.26 0.80
N ALA A 10 -22.16 5.93 1.91
CA ALA A 10 -22.79 5.32 3.08
C ALA A 10 -24.16 4.70 2.74
N LYS A 11 -24.93 5.32 1.85
CA LYS A 11 -26.21 4.78 1.36
C LYS A 11 -26.10 3.44 0.63
N LEU A 12 -24.90 3.04 0.19
CA LEU A 12 -24.66 1.74 -0.45
C LEU A 12 -24.47 0.60 0.56
N ILE A 13 -24.36 0.90 1.85
CA ILE A 13 -24.21 -0.09 2.91
C ILE A 13 -25.57 -0.73 3.17
N ARG A 14 -25.65 -2.05 2.92
CA ARG A 14 -26.81 -2.86 3.28
C ARG A 14 -26.64 -3.39 4.70
N LEU A 15 -27.56 -3.01 5.59
CA LEU A 15 -27.56 -3.47 6.99
C LEU A 15 -28.14 -4.89 7.15
N ASP A 16 -28.82 -5.39 6.13
CA ASP A 16 -29.52 -6.67 6.10
C ASP A 16 -28.74 -7.78 5.36
N GLY A 17 -27.55 -7.49 4.83
CA GLY A 17 -26.76 -8.50 4.13
C GLY A 17 -25.36 -8.05 3.77
N ALA A 18 -24.38 -8.91 4.07
CA ALA A 18 -23.00 -8.72 3.65
C ALA A 18 -22.86 -8.82 2.12
N THR A 19 -21.85 -8.13 1.59
CA THR A 19 -21.41 -8.32 0.20
C THR A 19 -20.62 -9.63 0.11
N HIS A 20 -20.89 -10.44 -0.92
CA HIS A 20 -20.12 -11.67 -1.17
C HIS A 20 -18.74 -11.32 -1.75
N PHE A 21 -17.69 -11.63 -0.99
CA PHE A 21 -16.32 -11.66 -1.49
C PHE A 21 -15.92 -13.13 -1.67
N GLY A 22 -15.34 -13.48 -2.83
CA GLY A 22 -14.79 -14.82 -3.06
C GLY A 22 -13.60 -15.10 -2.14
N ALA A 23 -13.30 -16.37 -1.89
CA ALA A 23 -12.09 -16.75 -1.17
C ALA A 23 -10.85 -16.30 -1.96
N GLY A 24 -10.09 -15.36 -1.39
CA GLY A 24 -8.84 -14.86 -1.94
C GLY A 24 -7.62 -15.42 -1.21
N ARG A 25 -6.44 -15.32 -1.83
CA ARG A 25 -5.16 -15.57 -1.17
C ARG A 25 -4.64 -14.25 -0.61
N PRO A 26 -4.45 -14.09 0.71
CA PRO A 26 -3.89 -12.87 1.26
C PRO A 26 -2.52 -12.62 0.65
N ALA A 27 -2.26 -11.39 0.18
CA ALA A 27 -0.92 -11.01 -0.22
C ALA A 27 -0.01 -11.05 1.02
N ALA A 28 1.05 -11.86 0.99
CA ALA A 28 2.06 -11.85 2.02
C ALA A 28 2.88 -10.56 1.89
N GLY A 29 2.50 -9.54 2.66
CA GLY A 29 3.21 -8.26 2.73
C GLY A 29 4.47 -8.35 3.61
N GLY A 30 5.47 -7.53 3.30
CA GLY A 30 6.70 -7.37 4.09
C GLY A 30 6.84 -5.93 4.62
N THR A 31 5.81 -5.43 5.30
CA THR A 31 5.75 -4.03 5.77
C THR A 31 6.07 -3.95 7.25
N VAL A 32 6.98 -3.04 7.62
CA VAL A 32 7.28 -2.71 9.00
C VAL A 32 6.63 -1.37 9.32
N TYR A 33 5.80 -1.38 10.38
CA TYR A 33 5.27 -0.17 11.00
C TYR A 33 6.02 0.08 12.31
N LEU A 34 6.38 1.33 12.56
CA LEU A 34 7.06 1.78 13.76
C LEU A 34 6.42 3.07 14.25
N THR A 35 6.24 3.17 15.56
CA THR A 35 5.82 4.40 16.23
C THR A 35 6.77 4.68 17.39
N ALA A 36 7.04 5.95 17.65
CA ALA A 36 7.78 6.39 18.83
C ALA A 36 7.28 7.74 19.31
N ALA A 37 7.46 8.02 20.60
CA ALA A 37 7.12 9.29 21.21
C ALA A 37 8.20 9.66 22.23
N ASP A 38 8.42 10.96 22.45
CA ASP A 38 9.34 11.46 23.48
C ASP A 38 8.61 12.27 24.57
N GLU A 39 9.34 12.56 25.65
CA GLU A 39 8.84 13.30 26.81
C GLU A 39 8.55 14.78 26.53
N ASN A 40 9.06 15.31 25.42
CA ASN A 40 8.81 16.69 24.98
C ASN A 40 7.57 16.80 24.09
N GLY A 41 6.86 15.69 23.87
CA GLY A 41 5.64 15.63 23.07
C GLY A 41 5.85 15.39 21.58
N MET A 42 7.07 15.07 21.13
CA MET A 42 7.30 14.63 19.75
C MET A 42 6.73 13.22 19.57
N MET A 43 6.10 12.97 18.43
CA MET A 43 5.60 11.66 18.05
C MET A 43 5.91 11.39 16.58
N ILE A 44 6.29 10.16 16.27
CA ILE A 44 6.49 9.68 14.90
C ILE A 44 5.58 8.49 14.62
N SER A 45 5.01 8.48 13.43
CA SER A 45 4.33 7.33 12.84
C SER A 45 5.04 7.03 11.53
N PHE A 46 5.84 5.97 11.50
CA PHE A 46 6.74 5.64 10.41
C PHE A 46 6.40 4.28 9.83
N ILE A 47 6.40 4.18 8.50
CA ILE A 47 6.12 2.93 7.79
C ILE A 47 7.09 2.78 6.64
N GLN A 48 7.70 1.59 6.53
CA GLN A 48 8.58 1.25 5.42
C GLN A 48 8.35 -0.17 4.94
N SER A 49 8.60 -0.42 3.66
CA SER A 49 8.30 -1.70 3.03
C SER A 49 9.01 -1.86 1.70
N ASN A 50 9.60 -3.03 1.48
CA ASN A 50 10.07 -3.47 0.16
C ASN A 50 8.94 -3.95 -0.76
N TYR A 51 7.69 -3.71 -0.35
CA TYR A 51 6.42 -4.20 -0.90
C TYR A 51 6.17 -5.69 -0.57
N MET A 52 6.60 -6.62 -1.40
CA MET A 52 6.38 -8.05 -1.18
C MET A 52 7.60 -8.68 -0.50
N GLY A 53 7.51 -8.97 0.81
CA GLY A 53 8.59 -9.64 1.55
C GLY A 53 9.95 -8.97 1.38
N PHE A 54 10.95 -9.71 0.88
CA PHE A 54 12.29 -9.21 0.60
C PHE A 54 12.36 -8.18 -0.57
N GLY A 55 11.27 -8.00 -1.32
CA GLY A 55 11.20 -7.12 -2.47
C GLY A 55 11.36 -7.90 -3.77
N SER A 56 12.28 -7.47 -4.63
CA SER A 56 12.54 -8.09 -5.93
C SER A 56 13.32 -9.41 -5.85
N GLY A 57 13.86 -9.74 -4.67
CA GLY A 57 14.83 -10.83 -4.51
C GLY A 57 16.25 -10.47 -4.94
N VAL A 58 16.47 -9.25 -5.44
CA VAL A 58 17.79 -8.76 -5.84
C VAL A 58 18.46 -8.04 -4.67
N VAL A 59 19.63 -8.51 -4.28
CA VAL A 59 20.48 -7.88 -3.26
C VAL A 59 21.74 -7.36 -3.94
N VAL A 60 22.09 -6.08 -3.71
CA VAL A 60 23.28 -5.47 -4.30
C VAL A 60 24.54 -6.17 -3.71
N PRO A 61 25.42 -6.76 -4.55
CA PRO A 61 26.54 -7.58 -4.08
C PRO A 61 27.44 -6.86 -3.06
N GLY A 62 27.76 -7.54 -1.95
CA GLY A 62 28.64 -7.02 -0.90
C GLY A 62 28.03 -5.95 0.01
N THR A 63 26.78 -5.51 -0.20
CA THR A 63 26.19 -4.40 0.57
C THR A 63 25.07 -4.82 1.53
N GLY A 64 24.41 -5.96 1.28
CA GLY A 64 23.20 -6.34 2.01
C GLY A 64 21.95 -5.53 1.66
N ILE A 65 22.00 -4.63 0.67
CA ILE A 65 20.85 -3.81 0.26
C ILE A 65 19.92 -4.64 -0.63
N SER A 66 18.75 -5.02 -0.09
CA SER A 66 17.70 -5.70 -0.84
C SER A 66 16.78 -4.70 -1.55
N LEU A 67 16.68 -4.80 -2.87
CA LEU A 67 15.92 -3.87 -3.70
C LEU A 67 14.41 -4.17 -3.67
N GLN A 68 13.59 -3.15 -3.43
CA GLN A 68 12.13 -3.25 -3.43
C GLN A 68 11.55 -3.68 -4.80
N ASN A 69 10.36 -4.28 -4.81
CA ASN A 69 9.58 -4.54 -6.04
C ASN A 69 8.32 -3.65 -6.13
N ARG A 70 8.38 -2.44 -5.57
CA ARG A 70 7.26 -1.48 -5.50
C ARG A 70 6.66 -1.10 -6.85
N GLY A 71 7.40 -1.25 -7.94
CA GLY A 71 6.90 -1.02 -9.32
C GLY A 71 5.68 -1.87 -9.69
N VAL A 72 5.41 -2.97 -8.99
CA VAL A 72 4.17 -3.77 -9.14
C VAL A 72 2.90 -2.94 -8.83
N GLY A 73 3.00 -1.81 -8.13
CA GLY A 73 1.87 -0.91 -7.90
C GLY A 73 1.34 -0.22 -9.17
N PHE A 74 2.15 -0.18 -10.25
CA PHE A 74 1.70 0.38 -11.51
C PHE A 74 0.72 -0.53 -12.26
N SER A 75 -0.18 0.11 -13.00
CA SER A 75 -0.99 -0.51 -14.03
C SER A 75 -0.22 -0.57 -15.36
N MET A 76 -0.53 -1.58 -16.16
CA MET A 76 -0.10 -1.68 -17.56
C MET A 76 -1.17 -1.19 -18.54
N ASP A 77 -2.38 -0.87 -18.07
CA ASP A 77 -3.44 -0.29 -18.89
C ASP A 77 -3.11 1.19 -19.20
N PRO A 78 -2.95 1.55 -20.49
CA PRO A 78 -2.67 2.93 -20.90
C PRO A 78 -3.73 3.96 -20.46
N LYS A 79 -4.95 3.52 -20.15
CA LYS A 79 -6.03 4.41 -19.68
C LYS A 79 -6.04 4.60 -18.17
N SER A 80 -5.23 3.85 -17.42
CA SER A 80 -5.17 3.94 -15.97
C SER A 80 -4.45 5.20 -15.52
N ALA A 81 -4.99 5.90 -14.51
CA ALA A 81 -4.29 7.00 -13.85
C ALA A 81 -2.93 6.56 -13.26
N ASN A 82 -2.79 5.29 -12.88
CA ASN A 82 -1.53 4.72 -12.38
C ASN A 82 -0.78 3.89 -13.43
N VAL A 83 -0.88 4.23 -14.72
CA VAL A 83 -0.02 3.62 -15.74
C VAL A 83 1.46 3.88 -15.47
N VAL A 84 2.32 2.91 -15.79
CA VAL A 84 3.79 3.01 -15.67
C VAL A 84 4.37 4.13 -16.55
N GLU A 85 5.15 5.03 -15.95
CA GLU A 85 5.77 6.17 -16.63
C GLU A 85 7.15 6.47 -16.03
N GLY A 86 8.07 7.01 -16.83
CA GLY A 86 9.41 7.36 -16.37
C GLY A 86 9.40 8.41 -15.26
N GLY A 87 10.07 8.14 -14.14
CA GLY A 87 10.16 9.05 -12.98
C GLY A 87 8.88 9.16 -12.14
N LYS A 88 7.78 8.53 -12.55
CA LYS A 88 6.55 8.45 -11.74
C LYS A 88 6.76 7.52 -10.55
N ARG A 89 6.01 7.75 -9.47
CA ARG A 89 5.98 6.89 -8.29
C ARG A 89 4.67 6.07 -8.31
N PRO A 90 4.74 4.74 -8.15
CA PRO A 90 3.56 3.86 -8.11
C PRO A 90 2.78 3.98 -6.81
#